data_AF-A0A2K3KS18-F1
#
_entry.id   AF-A0A2K3KS18-F1
#
_cell.length_a   1.000
_cell.length_b   1.000
_cell.length_c   1.000
_cell.angle_alpha   90.00
_cell.angle_beta   90.00
_cell.angle_gamma   90.00
#
_symmetry.space_group_name_H-M   'P 1'
#
loop_
_entity.id
_entity.type
_entity.pdbx_description
1 polymer ?
#
loop_
_entity_poly.entity_id
_entity_poly.type
_entity_poly.pdbx_seq_one_letter_code
_entity_poly.pdbx_strand_id
1 'polypeptide(L)' 'MVDFVSLKENGYDVKPYFSAQGWNKYFDMLNGPIYPDLLKKFWMKARVFS' A
#
# COMPACT_ATOMS: atom_id res chain seq x y z
N MET A 1 -4.44 1.36 3.21
CA MET A 1 -3.97 2.70 2.83
C MET A 1 -2.88 3.09 3.83
N VAL A 2 -1.70 3.50 3.37
CA VAL A 2 -0.63 3.94 4.26
C VAL A 2 -0.94 5.35 4.72
N ASP A 3 -1.27 5.48 6.00
CA ASP A 3 -1.57 6.78 6.62
C ASP A 3 -0.33 7.37 7.29
N PHE A 4 0.36 8.23 6.54
CA PHE A 4 1.51 8.95 7.03
C PHE A 4 1.17 10.01 8.08
N VAL A 5 -0.09 10.44 8.19
CA VAL A 5 -0.54 11.40 9.21
C VAL A 5 -0.57 10.72 10.57
N SER A 6 -1.27 9.58 10.67
CA SER A 6 -1.30 8.76 11.89
C SER A 6 0.10 8.34 12.33
N LEU A 7 0.97 7.92 11.40
CA LEU A 7 2.35 7.54 11.73
C LEU A 7 3.13 8.70 12.35
N LYS A 8 2.98 9.92 11.81
CA LYS A 8 3.62 11.12 12.33
C LYS A 8 3.10 11.49 13.72
N GLU A 9 1.80 11.38 13.95
CA GLU A 9 1.18 11.63 15.26
C GLU A 9 1.66 10.63 16.33
N ASN A 10 1.98 9.40 15.93
CA ASN A 10 2.57 8.38 16.81
C ASN A 10 4.11 8.50 16.95
N GLY A 11 4.71 9.59 16.47
CA GLY A 11 6.16 9.85 16.59
C GLY A 11 7.03 9.22 15.50
N TYR A 12 6.44 8.64 14.47
CA TYR A 12 7.14 8.02 13.35
C TYR A 12 7.04 8.91 12.09
N ASP A 13 7.92 9.90 11.97
CA ASP A 13 8.01 10.74 10.75
C ASP A 13 8.85 10.06 9.66
N VAL A 14 8.31 8.99 9.08
CA VAL A 14 8.99 8.17 8.07
C VAL A 14 8.76 8.66 6.63
N LYS A 15 7.80 9.56 6.43
CA LYS A 15 7.39 10.09 5.12
C LYS A 15 8.55 10.72 4.32
N PRO A 16 9.48 11.49 4.93
CA PRO A 16 10.60 12.08 4.20
C PRO A 16 11.57 11.03 3.64
N TYR A 17 11.82 9.95 4.39
CA TYR A 17 12.74 8.88 3.96
C TYR A 17 12.21 8.14 2.73
N PHE A 18 10.92 7.83 2.71
CA PHE A 18 10.27 7.19 1.57
C PHE A 18 10.17 8.13 0.36
N SER A 19 9.93 9.43 0.60
CA SER A 19 9.91 10.45 -0.45
C SER A 19 11.28 10.60 -1.12
N ALA A 20 12.35 10.62 -0.33
CA ALA A 20 13.73 10.72 -0.83
C ALA A 20 14.14 9.50 -1.67
N GLN A 21 13.61 8.31 -1.36
CA GLN A 21 13.84 7.09 -2.13
C GLN A 21 12.95 7.00 -3.39
N GLY A 22 12.06 7.97 -3.63
CA GLY A 22 11.19 7.98 -4.81
C GLY A 22 9.97 7.05 -4.73
N TRP A 23 9.61 6.58 -3.53
CA TRP A 23 8.51 5.62 -3.33
C TRP A 23 7.11 6.25 -3.42
N ASN A 24 7.01 7.57 -3.59
CA ASN A 24 5.74 8.30 -3.63
C ASN A 24 4.74 7.69 -4.64
N LYS A 25 5.20 7.39 -5.86
CA LYS A 25 4.35 6.76 -6.90
C LYS A 25 3.89 5.35 -6.52
N TYR A 26 4.70 4.61 -5.78
CA TYR A 26 4.36 3.27 -5.31
C TYR A 26 3.28 3.32 -4.21
N PHE A 27 3.40 4.28 -3.28
CA PHE A 27 2.36 4.53 -2.30
C PHE A 27 1.08 5.09 -2.93
N ASP A 28 1.17 5.92 -3.96
CA ASP A 28 0.01 6.38 -4.73
C ASP A 28 -0.69 5.23 -5.47
N MET A 29 0.07 4.26 -6.00
CA MET A 29 -0.47 3.04 -6.61
C MET A 29 -1.14 2.13 -5.57
N LEU A 30 -0.51 1.95 -4.40
CA LEU A 30 -1.06 1.15 -3.29
C LEU A 30 -2.30 1.79 -2.65
N ASN A 31 -2.33 3.11 -2.57
CA ASN A 31 -3.43 3.89 -2.00
C ASN A 31 -4.47 4.28 -3.05
N GLY A 32 -4.15 4.12 -4.34
CA GLY A 32 -5.09 4.25 -5.45
C GLY A 32 -6.21 3.22 -5.36
N PRO A 33 -7.15 3.19 -6.31
CA PRO A 33 -8.27 2.26 -6.27
C PRO A 33 -7.73 0.84 -6.15
N ILE A 34 -7.81 0.27 -4.94
CA ILE A 34 -7.60 -1.15 -4.71
C ILE A 34 -8.71 -1.79 -5.52
N TYR A 35 -8.40 -2.32 -6.70
CA TYR A 35 -9.37 -2.97 -7.57
C TYR A 35 -9.97 -4.16 -6.81
N PRO A 36 -11.13 -4.00 -6.14
CA PRO A 36 -11.62 -5.02 -5.21
C PRO A 36 -11.98 -6.28 -6.00
N ASP A 37 -12.45 -6.06 -7.23
CA ASP A 37 -12.77 -7.10 -8.20
C ASP A 37 -11.53 -7.82 -8.74
N LEU A 38 -10.36 -7.16 -8.81
CA LEU A 38 -9.12 -7.80 -9.25
C LEU A 38 -8.63 -8.76 -8.17
N LEU A 39 -8.61 -8.31 -6.91
CA LEU A 39 -8.31 -9.15 -5.74
C LEU A 39 -9.28 -10.34 -5.67
N LYS A 40 -10.58 -10.11 -5.84
CA LYS A 40 -11.59 -11.18 -5.87
C LYS A 40 -11.35 -12.18 -7.01
N LYS A 41 -10.99 -11.71 -8.21
CA LYS A 41 -10.65 -12.56 -9.37
C LYS A 41 -9.36 -13.36 -9.18
N PHE A 42 -8.33 -12.77 -8.58
CA PHE A 42 -7.09 -13.48 -8.26
C PHE A 42 -7.29 -14.49 -7.15
N TRP A 43 -8.04 -14.14 -6.11
CA TRP A 43 -8.31 -15.02 -4.96
C TRP A 43 -9.19 -16.22 -5.33
N MET A 44 -10.22 -16.02 -6.17
CA MET A 44 -11.01 -17.14 -6.71
C MET A 44 -10.19 -18.13 -7.54
N LYS A 45 -9.07 -17.66 -8.13
CA LYS A 45 -8.16 -18.50 -8.91
C LYS A 45 -6.92 -18.95 -8.13
N ALA A 46 -6.78 -18.57 -6.86
CA ALA A 46 -5.69 -19.01 -6.02
C ALA A 46 -5.90 -20.48 -5.65
N ARG A 47 -5.00 -21.35 -6.13
CA ARG A 47 -4.95 -22.75 -5.71
C ARG A 47 -3.86 -22.89 -4.66
N VAL A 48 -4.21 -23.49 -3.53
CA VAL A 48 -3.21 -23.92 -2.55
C VAL A 48 -2.56 -25.16 -3.12
N PHE A 49 -1.26 -25.09 -3.38
CA PHE A 49 -0.47 -26.29 -3.65
C PHE A 49 -0.08 -26.89 -2.30
N SER A 50 -0.65 -28.06 -2.00
CA SER A 50 -0.29 -28.89 -0.85
C SER A 50 0.68 -29.98 -1.28
#